data_AF-A0A6L7UZL4-F1
#
_entry.id   AF-A0A6L7UZL4-F1
#
_cell.length_a   1.000
_cell.length_b   1.000
_cell.length_c   1.000
_cell.angle_alpha   90.00
_cell.angle_beta   90.00
_cell.angle_gamma   90.00
#
_symmetry.space_group_name_H-M   'P 1'
#
loop_
_entity.id
_entity.type
_entity.pdbx_description
1 polymer ?
#
loop_
_entity_poly.entity_id
_entity_poly.type
_entity_poly.pdbx_seq_one_letter_code
_entity_poly.pdbx_strand_id
1 'polypeptide(L)'
;MNHIRHALLLITATALLTALALACSSDDPPSQPTTEAPAEQVQQAQQMDPPDQSQPSSPISQSQEVQEQQAAGESTDVQQPEESQAQQSVRSSSDDQETETTVSVRAEQTTQQAEDESDTQSDTDEVQQQEQPLEEAEQTAPSQPETDDEQQEPAAESVAEEDAEQDQQQSESSERERLQLRAAEIAARATVSDLVGINAWLNGEETTVALELAKGNVVLVDFWTYTCINCVRTLPFLTAWDEKYRDHGLVIIGVHTPEFEFEKRLDNVRAANAEHGVEYLVAIDNDYATWRAFQGRRGFWPRKFLIGPTADGSPMGVRYDHLGEGDYEETEVQIRAALEAVGKDLSNVPFGVDVPVPDRSDVARGVQTRELYGGWSRNVGGGGPYAGQEEYFLAGLGAEYLYRDVDPEDRLHNVWYLEGLWRAENQAIAHARTTEHLEDYMAMIVRARTVNVVLTVAEDGQPYDVYIQFNDDWVQPDFAGEHIQWDSQGRSFVRVNENDLFRLLFFEDFSEGELKLSSNSDQLRIFAFTFGSYIGGE
;
A
#
# COMPACT_ATOMS: atom_id res chain seq x y z
N MET A 1 21.80 -31.41 -47.89
CA MET A 1 21.29 -30.18 -47.22
C MET A 1 22.32 -29.04 -47.12
N ASN A 2 23.27 -28.87 -48.06
CA ASN A 2 24.31 -27.82 -47.92
C ASN A 2 24.12 -26.56 -48.78
N HIS A 3 23.24 -26.53 -49.78
CA HIS A 3 23.08 -25.36 -50.66
C HIS A 3 22.11 -24.27 -50.11
N ILE A 4 21.26 -24.59 -49.14
CA ILE A 4 20.30 -23.63 -48.56
C ILE A 4 20.99 -22.69 -47.55
N ARG A 5 21.99 -23.18 -46.80
CA ARG A 5 22.69 -22.38 -45.77
C ARG A 5 23.53 -21.21 -46.31
N HIS A 6 24.02 -21.28 -47.55
CA HIS A 6 24.76 -20.16 -48.16
C HIS A 6 23.85 -19.05 -48.71
N ALA A 7 22.61 -19.37 -49.12
CA ALA A 7 21.68 -18.35 -49.61
C ALA A 7 21.27 -17.37 -48.49
N LEU A 8 20.99 -17.90 -47.29
CA LEU A 8 20.52 -17.09 -46.16
C LEU A 8 21.59 -16.12 -45.63
N LEU A 9 22.87 -16.52 -45.68
CA LEU A 9 24.03 -15.72 -45.23
C LEU A 9 24.34 -14.52 -46.14
N LEU A 10 24.00 -14.60 -47.43
CA LEU A 10 24.17 -13.48 -48.38
C LEU A 10 23.07 -12.42 -48.25
N ILE A 11 21.85 -12.84 -47.90
CA ILE A 11 20.72 -11.94 -47.70
C ILE A 11 20.94 -11.08 -46.43
N THR A 12 21.36 -11.67 -45.32
CA THR A 12 21.62 -10.93 -44.07
C THR A 12 22.80 -9.97 -44.17
N ALA A 13 23.88 -10.35 -44.87
CA ALA A 13 25.02 -9.47 -45.11
C ALA A 13 24.67 -8.21 -45.94
N THR A 14 23.73 -8.35 -46.89
CA THR A 14 23.34 -7.24 -47.77
C THR A 14 22.49 -6.20 -47.04
N ALA A 15 21.57 -6.63 -46.17
CA ALA A 15 20.71 -5.72 -45.40
C ALA A 15 21.47 -4.88 -44.36
N LEU A 16 22.54 -5.44 -43.76
CA LEU A 16 23.35 -4.72 -42.77
C LEU A 16 24.19 -3.59 -43.40
N LEU A 17 24.56 -3.74 -44.67
CA LEU A 17 25.33 -2.75 -45.43
C LEU A 17 24.49 -1.56 -45.92
N THR A 18 23.18 -1.74 -46.17
CA THR A 18 22.28 -0.60 -46.44
C THR A 18 21.94 0.20 -45.20
N ALA A 19 21.87 -0.42 -44.01
CA ALA A 19 21.56 0.27 -42.76
C ALA A 19 22.65 1.30 -42.37
N LEU A 20 23.94 0.97 -42.56
CA LEU A 20 25.05 1.89 -42.26
C LEU A 20 25.17 3.07 -43.24
N ALA A 21 24.55 3.01 -44.42
CA ALA A 21 24.67 4.05 -45.46
C ALA A 21 23.72 5.24 -45.27
N LEU A 22 22.77 5.15 -44.33
CA LEU A 22 21.75 6.18 -44.06
C LEU A 22 22.03 7.01 -42.78
N ALA A 23 23.10 6.71 -42.05
CA ALA A 23 23.42 7.32 -40.76
C ALA A 23 24.43 8.51 -40.82
N CYS A 24 24.88 8.91 -42.02
CA CYS A 24 25.97 9.87 -42.20
C CYS A 24 25.66 10.97 -43.25
N SER A 25 24.68 11.84 -42.99
CA SER A 25 24.49 13.09 -43.77
C SER A 25 23.52 14.09 -43.13
N SER A 26 23.93 14.84 -42.11
CA SER A 26 23.40 16.19 -41.79
C SER A 26 24.17 16.85 -40.63
N ASP A 27 25.21 17.62 -40.97
CA ASP A 27 25.75 18.66 -40.09
C ASP A 27 25.11 20.00 -40.48
N ASP A 28 24.35 20.62 -39.59
CA ASP A 28 23.96 22.04 -39.67
C ASP A 28 23.71 22.58 -38.24
N PRO A 29 24.19 23.79 -37.88
CA PRO A 29 24.15 24.28 -36.50
C PRO A 29 22.83 25.01 -36.15
N PRO A 30 22.43 25.06 -34.86
CA PRO A 30 21.20 25.72 -34.43
C PRO A 30 21.30 27.25 -34.50
N SER A 31 20.33 27.88 -35.15
CA SER A 31 20.12 29.33 -35.14
C SER A 31 19.28 29.78 -33.94
N GLN A 32 19.60 30.96 -33.38
CA GLN A 32 18.87 31.54 -32.25
C GLN A 32 17.57 32.24 -32.69
N PRO A 33 16.49 32.18 -31.88
CA PRO A 33 15.36 33.09 -32.00
C PRO A 33 15.61 34.38 -31.20
N THR A 34 15.68 35.52 -31.89
CA THR A 34 15.80 36.84 -31.26
C THR A 34 14.47 37.59 -31.25
N THR A 35 13.95 37.84 -30.03
CA THR A 35 13.17 39.02 -29.60
C THR A 35 11.82 39.40 -30.24
N GLU A 36 11.06 40.09 -29.37
CA GLU A 36 9.99 41.08 -29.62
C GLU A 36 8.55 40.59 -29.89
N ALA A 37 7.64 41.26 -29.18
CA ALA A 37 6.19 41.15 -29.30
C ALA A 37 5.64 42.30 -30.16
N PRO A 38 4.31 42.38 -30.32
CA PRO A 38 3.68 43.60 -29.81
C PRO A 38 2.47 43.31 -28.90
N ALA A 39 2.20 44.25 -28.00
CA ALA A 39 0.94 44.31 -27.27
C ALA A 39 0.03 45.37 -27.93
N GLU A 40 -1.28 45.11 -27.98
CA GLU A 40 -2.27 46.17 -28.18
C GLU A 40 -3.53 45.88 -27.35
N GLN A 41 -4.31 46.92 -27.05
CA GLN A 41 -5.28 46.95 -25.96
C GLN A 41 -6.73 46.80 -26.45
N VAL A 42 -7.55 46.07 -25.69
CA VAL A 42 -8.99 46.36 -25.58
C VAL A 42 -9.36 46.39 -24.10
N GLN A 43 -10.31 47.27 -23.74
CA GLN A 43 -10.64 47.69 -22.38
C GLN A 43 -12.16 47.64 -22.17
N GLN A 44 -12.58 47.43 -20.91
CA GLN A 44 -13.95 47.36 -20.32
C GLN A 44 -14.23 45.93 -19.82
N ALA A 45 -14.38 45.61 -18.52
CA ALA A 45 -14.95 46.28 -17.34
C ALA A 45 -16.45 46.05 -17.13
N GLN A 46 -16.79 45.28 -16.09
CA GLN A 46 -17.97 45.48 -15.25
C GLN A 46 -17.75 44.82 -13.88
N GLN A 47 -18.22 45.50 -12.83
CA GLN A 47 -18.30 44.99 -11.46
C GLN A 47 -19.72 44.46 -11.21
N MET A 48 -19.88 43.48 -10.33
CA MET A 48 -21.03 43.42 -9.41
C MET A 48 -20.69 42.54 -8.19
N ASP A 49 -21.27 42.90 -7.05
CA ASP A 49 -21.02 42.31 -5.73
C ASP A 49 -21.86 41.04 -5.46
N PRO A 50 -21.48 40.19 -4.47
CA PRO A 50 -22.17 38.94 -4.18
C PRO A 50 -23.47 39.11 -3.36
N PRO A 51 -24.38 38.12 -3.38
CA PRO A 51 -25.51 38.03 -2.45
C PRO A 51 -25.08 37.46 -1.08
N ASP A 52 -25.71 37.97 -0.02
CA ASP A 52 -25.48 37.62 1.40
C ASP A 52 -26.71 36.91 1.99
N GLN A 53 -26.50 36.05 3.01
CA GLN A 53 -27.47 35.40 3.93
C GLN A 53 -28.73 34.72 3.32
N SER A 54 -29.09 33.50 3.74
CA SER A 54 -29.56 33.20 5.10
C SER A 54 -29.86 31.70 5.34
N GLN A 55 -29.71 31.19 6.57
CA GLN A 55 -30.45 30.01 7.05
C GLN A 55 -31.88 30.39 7.50
N PRO A 56 -32.80 29.43 7.74
CA PRO A 56 -32.97 28.99 9.14
C PRO A 56 -33.45 27.54 9.39
N SER A 57 -33.09 27.03 10.58
CA SER A 57 -33.89 26.16 11.49
C SER A 57 -34.49 24.80 11.04
N SER A 58 -34.08 23.73 11.74
CA SER A 58 -34.90 22.53 12.00
C SER A 58 -36.04 22.81 13.01
N PRO A 59 -37.05 21.92 13.16
CA PRO A 59 -37.05 21.07 14.37
C PRO A 59 -37.71 19.67 14.30
N ILE A 60 -37.11 18.73 15.03
CA ILE A 60 -37.66 17.63 15.88
C ILE A 60 -39.16 17.24 15.76
N SER A 61 -39.42 15.97 15.40
CA SER A 61 -40.26 14.97 16.12
C SER A 61 -40.14 13.61 15.41
N GLN A 62 -39.62 12.52 15.98
CA GLN A 62 -40.18 11.63 17.00
C GLN A 62 -41.54 10.97 16.70
N SER A 63 -41.51 9.63 16.76
CA SER A 63 -42.57 8.65 17.07
C SER A 63 -43.70 8.35 16.06
N GLN A 64 -43.74 7.09 15.59
CA GLN A 64 -44.81 6.16 15.98
C GLN A 64 -44.45 4.68 15.73
N GLU A 65 -44.75 3.82 16.71
CA GLU A 65 -44.77 2.36 16.57
C GLU A 65 -46.15 1.90 16.05
N VAL A 66 -46.19 0.79 15.31
CA VAL A 66 -47.41 0.00 15.10
C VAL A 66 -47.08 -1.49 15.17
N GLN A 67 -47.68 -2.20 16.12
CA GLN A 67 -47.76 -3.66 16.15
C GLN A 67 -49.22 -4.08 15.93
N GLU A 68 -49.48 -5.00 15.00
CA GLU A 68 -50.63 -5.93 14.93
C GLU A 68 -50.51 -6.75 13.62
N GLN A 69 -50.99 -7.99 13.47
CA GLN A 69 -51.10 -9.15 14.37
C GLN A 69 -51.32 -10.41 13.48
N GLN A 70 -51.33 -11.61 14.07
CA GLN A 70 -51.36 -12.89 13.33
C GLN A 70 -52.75 -13.27 12.77
N ALA A 71 -52.76 -13.98 11.64
CA ALA A 71 -53.79 -14.97 11.28
C ALA A 71 -53.22 -16.01 10.29
N ALA A 72 -53.85 -17.19 10.16
CA ALA A 72 -53.31 -18.34 9.43
C ALA A 72 -54.36 -19.07 8.57
N GLY A 73 -53.89 -19.95 7.67
CA GLY A 73 -54.69 -20.71 6.71
C GLY A 73 -54.41 -20.28 5.25
N GLU A 74 -54.49 -21.14 4.23
CA GLU A 74 -54.87 -22.56 4.20
C GLU A 74 -54.16 -23.27 3.03
N SER A 75 -54.08 -24.61 3.03
CA SER A 75 -53.29 -25.41 2.09
C SER A 75 -54.07 -25.90 0.87
N THR A 76 -53.40 -26.00 -0.29
CA THR A 76 -53.75 -27.00 -1.32
C THR A 76 -52.50 -27.66 -1.93
N ASP A 77 -52.51 -28.99 -1.92
CA ASP A 77 -51.58 -29.92 -2.57
C ASP A 77 -51.81 -29.95 -4.11
N VAL A 78 -50.83 -30.42 -4.89
CA VAL A 78 -50.98 -31.34 -6.04
C VAL A 78 -49.60 -31.77 -6.58
N GLN A 79 -49.12 -32.91 -6.05
CA GLN A 79 -48.60 -34.09 -6.77
C GLN A 79 -47.64 -33.96 -7.98
N GLN A 80 -46.48 -34.64 -7.86
CA GLN A 80 -45.70 -35.21 -8.96
C GLN A 80 -46.38 -36.45 -9.58
N PRO A 81 -45.89 -36.94 -10.73
CA PRO A 81 -45.85 -38.38 -11.03
C PRO A 81 -44.43 -38.93 -11.28
N GLU A 82 -44.28 -40.25 -11.25
CA GLU A 82 -43.02 -40.98 -11.05
C GLU A 82 -42.39 -41.63 -12.32
N GLU A 83 -41.13 -42.05 -12.16
CA GLU A 83 -40.42 -43.20 -12.77
C GLU A 83 -40.40 -43.49 -14.30
N SER A 84 -39.18 -43.82 -14.79
CA SER A 84 -38.94 -44.95 -15.69
C SER A 84 -37.47 -45.42 -15.64
N GLN A 85 -37.21 -46.72 -15.81
CA GLN A 85 -35.87 -47.35 -15.75
C GLN A 85 -35.55 -48.16 -17.03
N ALA A 86 -34.32 -48.08 -17.54
CA ALA A 86 -33.55 -49.11 -18.30
C ALA A 86 -32.27 -48.46 -18.90
N GLN A 87 -31.01 -48.85 -18.61
CA GLN A 87 -30.28 -50.13 -18.72
C GLN A 87 -29.54 -50.40 -20.07
N GLN A 88 -28.19 -50.40 -20.00
CA GLN A 88 -27.21 -51.09 -20.89
C GLN A 88 -27.11 -50.55 -22.35
N SER A 89 -26.00 -50.59 -23.13
CA SER A 89 -24.69 -51.29 -23.10
C SER A 89 -23.73 -50.61 -24.14
N VAL A 90 -22.38 -50.77 -24.26
CA VAL A 90 -21.29 -51.45 -23.51
C VAL A 90 -19.89 -51.01 -24.08
N ARG A 91 -18.79 -51.10 -23.28
CA ARG A 91 -17.33 -51.05 -23.68
C ARG A 91 -16.78 -49.68 -24.20
N SER A 92 -15.47 -49.39 -24.22
CA SER A 92 -14.23 -50.17 -23.95
C SER A 92 -13.06 -49.38 -23.32
N SER A 93 -12.38 -50.01 -22.35
CA SER A 93 -10.93 -49.94 -21.96
C SER A 93 -9.98 -48.85 -22.51
N SER A 94 -9.34 -48.11 -21.60
CA SER A 94 -7.91 -48.29 -21.18
C SER A 94 -7.69 -47.44 -19.92
N ASP A 95 -7.28 -47.97 -18.77
CA ASP A 95 -5.91 -48.46 -18.44
C ASP A 95 -4.84 -47.37 -18.55
N ASP A 96 -4.50 -46.75 -17.41
CA ASP A 96 -3.13 -46.74 -16.88
C ASP A 96 -3.15 -46.47 -15.35
N GLN A 97 -2.16 -46.99 -14.63
CA GLN A 97 -1.94 -46.77 -13.19
C GLN A 97 -0.50 -46.29 -12.97
N GLU A 98 -0.27 -45.36 -12.04
CA GLU A 98 0.84 -45.38 -11.06
C GLU A 98 0.67 -44.20 -10.06
N THR A 99 0.19 -44.47 -8.84
CA THR A 99 0.98 -44.58 -7.58
C THR A 99 1.55 -43.27 -7.03
N GLU A 100 0.77 -42.58 -6.20
CA GLU A 100 1.36 -41.71 -5.17
C GLU A 100 1.85 -42.55 -3.97
N THR A 101 3.02 -42.21 -3.43
CA THR A 101 3.61 -42.90 -2.29
C THR A 101 3.43 -42.05 -1.03
N THR A 102 2.59 -42.50 -0.11
CA THR A 102 2.36 -41.85 1.18
C THR A 102 3.58 -42.01 2.11
N VAL A 103 4.30 -40.92 2.36
CA VAL A 103 5.36 -40.86 3.38
C VAL A 103 4.73 -40.47 4.72
N SER A 104 4.57 -41.45 5.61
CA SER A 104 4.13 -41.22 6.98
C SER A 104 5.32 -40.98 7.89
N VAL A 105 5.45 -39.79 8.45
CA VAL A 105 6.45 -39.47 9.48
C VAL A 105 5.82 -39.61 10.86
N ARG A 106 6.46 -40.42 11.71
CA ARG A 106 5.98 -40.81 13.04
C ARG A 106 6.61 -39.90 14.10
N ALA A 107 5.79 -39.28 14.93
CA ALA A 107 6.27 -38.60 16.13
C ALA A 107 6.68 -39.63 17.20
N GLU A 108 7.80 -39.41 17.86
CA GLU A 108 8.20 -40.14 19.07
C GLU A 108 8.55 -39.15 20.18
N GLN A 109 7.80 -39.21 21.28
CA GLN A 109 8.12 -38.52 22.52
C GLN A 109 9.09 -39.39 23.34
N THR A 110 10.07 -38.77 23.99
CA THR A 110 10.80 -39.40 25.11
C THR A 110 10.89 -38.41 26.27
N THR A 111 10.08 -38.61 27.29
CA THR A 111 10.27 -38.01 28.61
C THR A 111 11.30 -38.80 29.42
N GLN A 112 12.12 -38.12 30.23
CA GLN A 112 12.78 -38.74 31.37
C GLN A 112 13.07 -37.72 32.47
N GLN A 113 12.66 -38.06 33.70
CA GLN A 113 12.99 -37.37 34.94
C GLN A 113 13.92 -38.25 35.78
N ALA A 114 14.87 -37.63 36.48
CA ALA A 114 15.46 -38.01 37.76
C ALA A 114 16.32 -36.79 38.19
N GLU A 115 16.09 -36.07 39.30
CA GLU A 115 15.98 -36.43 40.72
C GLU A 115 17.34 -36.54 41.45
N ASP A 116 17.28 -36.33 42.77
CA ASP A 116 18.34 -36.31 43.82
C ASP A 116 19.39 -35.17 43.85
N GLU A 117 19.85 -34.68 45.02
CA GLU A 117 19.18 -34.46 46.33
C GLU A 117 20.11 -33.63 47.28
N SER A 118 19.72 -33.43 48.55
CA SER A 118 20.50 -32.90 49.70
C SER A 118 20.81 -31.37 49.65
N ASP A 119 20.28 -30.50 50.54
CA ASP A 119 20.47 -30.34 52.01
C ASP A 119 21.47 -29.20 52.32
N THR A 120 21.37 -28.40 53.40
CA THR A 120 20.51 -28.45 54.61
C THR A 120 20.15 -27.03 55.12
N GLN A 121 19.35 -26.92 56.20
CA GLN A 121 19.24 -25.68 57.01
C GLN A 121 20.58 -25.33 57.71
N SER A 122 20.82 -24.23 58.44
CA SER A 122 19.99 -23.24 59.18
C SER A 122 20.79 -21.90 59.27
N ASP A 123 20.44 -20.80 59.96
CA ASP A 123 19.62 -20.54 61.16
C ASP A 123 19.01 -19.12 61.18
N THR A 124 18.09 -18.89 62.12
CA THR A 124 17.48 -17.58 62.43
C THR A 124 18.26 -16.79 63.48
N ASP A 125 18.12 -15.46 63.50
CA ASP A 125 17.96 -14.72 64.77
C ASP A 125 17.24 -13.36 64.56
N GLU A 126 16.24 -13.07 65.39
CA GLU A 126 15.58 -11.75 65.50
C GLU A 126 16.14 -10.96 66.69
N VAL A 127 16.32 -9.64 66.55
CA VAL A 127 16.10 -8.70 67.66
C VAL A 127 15.44 -7.41 67.15
N GLN A 128 14.36 -6.99 67.80
CA GLN A 128 13.57 -5.79 67.51
C GLN A 128 13.88 -4.66 68.50
N GLN A 129 13.79 -3.39 68.06
CA GLN A 129 13.28 -2.19 68.78
C GLN A 129 13.63 -0.94 67.93
N GLN A 130 12.69 -0.19 67.34
CA GLN A 130 11.61 0.65 67.89
C GLN A 130 12.06 2.06 68.37
N GLU A 131 11.60 3.08 67.60
CA GLU A 131 10.88 4.30 68.07
C GLU A 131 11.64 5.39 68.89
N GLN A 132 11.35 6.70 68.80
CA GLN A 132 10.49 7.52 67.89
C GLN A 132 11.01 9.02 67.91
N PRO A 133 10.41 10.00 67.20
CA PRO A 133 11.05 11.30 66.88
C PRO A 133 10.71 12.46 67.86
N LEU A 134 11.17 13.68 67.54
CA LEU A 134 10.70 14.96 68.10
C LEU A 134 10.87 16.11 67.08
N GLU A 135 9.91 17.04 67.05
CA GLU A 135 9.90 18.29 66.26
C GLU A 135 10.21 19.51 67.16
N GLU A 136 10.56 20.67 66.56
CA GLU A 136 9.79 21.94 66.65
C GLU A 136 10.60 23.25 66.41
N ALA A 137 9.86 24.25 65.91
CA ALA A 137 9.96 25.70 66.15
C ALA A 137 11.05 26.61 65.50
N GLU A 138 10.49 27.59 64.77
CA GLU A 138 11.01 28.81 64.15
C GLU A 138 11.86 29.77 65.04
N GLN A 139 12.65 30.65 64.39
CA GLN A 139 12.49 32.11 64.61
C GLN A 139 13.07 33.06 63.53
N THR A 140 12.26 34.09 63.26
CA THR A 140 12.35 35.33 62.45
C THR A 140 13.69 36.08 62.22
N ALA A 141 13.71 36.85 61.11
CA ALA A 141 14.79 37.77 60.66
C ALA A 141 14.83 39.16 61.36
N PRO A 142 15.77 40.05 60.96
CA PRO A 142 15.37 41.38 60.45
C PRO A 142 16.15 41.83 59.18
N SER A 143 15.87 43.04 58.67
CA SER A 143 16.17 43.47 57.29
C SER A 143 16.77 44.89 57.13
N GLN A 144 17.29 45.19 55.92
CA GLN A 144 17.59 46.53 55.32
C GLN A 144 18.82 47.34 55.84
N PRO A 145 19.33 48.36 55.11
CA PRO A 145 18.97 48.87 53.75
C PRO A 145 20.13 49.04 52.72
N GLU A 146 19.73 49.24 51.46
CA GLU A 146 20.28 50.06 50.34
C GLU A 146 21.73 50.61 50.33
N THR A 147 22.39 50.45 49.18
CA THR A 147 23.07 51.54 48.41
C THR A 147 23.06 51.22 46.91
N ASP A 148 22.74 52.19 46.05
CA ASP A 148 22.95 52.12 44.60
C ASP A 148 24.44 52.30 44.22
N ASP A 149 24.88 51.67 43.12
CA ASP A 149 25.91 52.23 42.23
C ASP A 149 25.72 51.65 40.80
N GLU A 150 25.61 52.51 39.78
CA GLU A 150 25.51 52.10 38.36
C GLU A 150 26.90 51.99 37.74
N GLN A 151 27.36 50.80 37.31
CA GLN A 151 28.41 50.70 36.28
C GLN A 151 28.50 49.32 35.60
N GLN A 152 27.88 49.23 34.42
CA GLN A 152 28.26 48.43 33.24
C GLN A 152 29.03 47.10 33.43
N GLU A 153 28.32 45.97 33.41
CA GLU A 153 28.74 44.77 32.64
C GLU A 153 27.52 44.11 31.97
N PRO A 154 27.41 44.15 30.62
CA PRO A 154 26.44 43.37 29.86
C PRO A 154 27.10 42.49 28.78
N ALA A 155 28.42 42.26 28.88
CA ALA A 155 29.23 41.64 27.83
C ALA A 155 29.89 40.31 28.23
N ALA A 156 29.83 39.91 29.51
CA ALA A 156 30.41 38.66 29.99
C ALA A 156 29.46 37.47 29.78
N GLU A 157 28.17 37.63 30.10
CA GLU A 157 27.16 36.58 29.90
C GLU A 157 26.90 36.33 28.42
N SER A 158 26.75 37.37 27.59
CA SER A 158 26.53 37.21 26.15
C SER A 158 27.69 36.51 25.43
N VAL A 159 28.94 36.79 25.84
CA VAL A 159 30.12 36.09 25.27
C VAL A 159 30.22 34.66 25.80
N ALA A 160 29.82 34.39 27.03
CA ALA A 160 29.77 33.02 27.55
C ALA A 160 28.68 32.17 26.86
N GLU A 161 27.55 32.77 26.48
CA GLU A 161 26.52 32.13 25.64
C GLU A 161 27.01 31.94 24.19
N GLU A 162 27.59 32.96 23.55
CA GLU A 162 28.17 32.87 22.21
C GLU A 162 29.32 31.85 22.12
N ASP A 163 30.20 31.76 23.12
CA ASP A 163 31.29 30.77 23.18
C ASP A 163 30.73 29.35 23.41
N ALA A 164 29.68 29.20 24.24
CA ALA A 164 29.05 27.90 24.49
C ALA A 164 28.23 27.38 23.30
N GLU A 165 27.60 28.26 22.52
CA GLU A 165 26.97 27.90 21.23
C GLU A 165 28.03 27.52 20.19
N GLN A 166 29.17 28.22 20.13
CA GLN A 166 30.27 27.89 19.23
C GLN A 166 30.91 26.53 19.56
N ASP A 167 31.20 26.23 20.83
CA ASP A 167 31.73 24.93 21.25
C ASP A 167 30.74 23.79 20.95
N GLN A 168 29.42 24.01 21.11
CA GLN A 168 28.38 23.05 20.73
C GLN A 168 28.35 22.82 19.21
N GLN A 169 28.25 23.88 18.40
CA GLN A 169 28.26 23.79 16.93
C GLN A 169 29.55 23.14 16.41
N GLN A 170 30.70 23.43 17.02
CA GLN A 170 31.97 22.79 16.67
C GLN A 170 31.98 21.30 17.06
N SER A 171 31.43 20.93 18.23
CA SER A 171 31.27 19.54 18.64
C SER A 171 30.38 18.76 17.67
N GLU A 172 29.18 19.26 17.38
CA GLU A 172 28.21 18.67 16.44
C GLU A 172 28.79 18.51 15.03
N SER A 173 29.49 19.52 14.52
CA SER A 173 30.15 19.44 13.20
C SER A 173 31.19 18.30 13.14
N SER A 174 31.92 18.08 14.24
CA SER A 174 32.91 17.00 14.34
C SER A 174 32.27 15.62 14.47
N GLU A 175 31.09 15.51 15.08
CA GLU A 175 30.33 14.26 15.12
C GLU A 175 29.68 13.95 13.77
N ARG A 176 29.11 14.95 13.10
CA ARG A 176 28.56 14.82 11.74
C ARG A 176 29.62 14.35 10.74
N GLU A 177 30.84 14.90 10.80
CA GLU A 177 31.97 14.43 9.98
C GLU A 177 32.35 12.97 10.29
N ARG A 178 32.44 12.58 11.57
CA ARG A 178 32.72 11.18 11.98
C ARG A 178 31.66 10.21 11.50
N LEU A 179 30.38 10.57 11.61
CA LEU A 179 29.27 9.74 11.14
C LEU A 179 29.29 9.60 9.61
N GLN A 180 29.59 10.66 8.86
CA GLN A 180 29.74 10.61 7.41
C GLN A 180 30.93 9.74 6.96
N LEU A 181 32.08 9.85 7.63
CA LEU A 181 33.24 8.98 7.37
C LEU A 181 32.91 7.51 7.66
N ARG A 182 32.27 7.22 8.80
CA ARG A 182 31.82 5.87 9.15
C ARG A 182 30.79 5.33 8.15
N ALA A 183 29.83 6.15 7.71
CA ALA A 183 28.85 5.77 6.68
C ALA A 183 29.53 5.42 5.35
N ALA A 184 30.55 6.20 4.94
CA ALA A 184 31.33 5.89 3.75
C ALA A 184 32.13 4.57 3.86
N GLU A 185 32.71 4.26 5.04
CA GLU A 185 33.37 2.98 5.30
C GLU A 185 32.38 1.79 5.31
N ILE A 186 31.16 2.01 5.79
CA ILE A 186 30.07 1.02 5.78
C ILE A 186 29.63 0.74 4.34
N ALA A 187 29.28 1.79 3.57
CA ALA A 187 28.85 1.69 2.19
C ALA A 187 29.92 1.06 1.27
N ALA A 188 31.20 1.41 1.47
CA ALA A 188 32.32 0.82 0.72
C ALA A 188 32.55 -0.69 0.98
N ARG A 189 31.86 -1.27 1.98
CA ARG A 189 31.91 -2.69 2.35
C ARG A 189 30.54 -3.39 2.24
N ALA A 190 29.51 -2.69 1.78
CA ALA A 190 28.14 -3.18 1.76
C ALA A 190 27.93 -4.32 0.73
N THR A 191 26.99 -5.21 1.03
CA THR A 191 26.52 -6.28 0.11
C THR A 191 25.15 -5.97 -0.51
N VAL A 192 24.56 -4.83 -0.17
CA VAL A 192 23.29 -4.31 -0.67
C VAL A 192 23.48 -2.86 -1.15
N SER A 193 22.59 -2.36 -2.01
CA SER A 193 22.53 -0.94 -2.37
C SER A 193 22.08 -0.06 -1.21
N ASP A 194 22.41 1.23 -1.28
CA ASP A 194 21.78 2.28 -0.49
C ASP A 194 20.63 2.93 -1.30
N LEU A 195 19.88 3.85 -0.69
CA LEU A 195 18.84 4.64 -1.33
C LEU A 195 19.45 5.56 -2.40
N VAL A 196 18.82 5.63 -3.57
CA VAL A 196 19.33 6.37 -4.74
C VAL A 196 18.20 7.01 -5.53
N GLY A 197 18.41 8.25 -5.99
CA GLY A 197 17.45 8.95 -6.86
C GLY A 197 16.14 9.35 -6.18
N ILE A 198 16.10 9.41 -4.84
CA ILE A 198 14.95 9.87 -4.07
C ILE A 198 14.61 11.32 -4.48
N ASN A 199 13.35 11.55 -4.83
CA ASN A 199 12.86 12.83 -5.35
C ASN A 199 12.49 13.83 -4.24
N ALA A 200 12.06 13.33 -3.08
CA ALA A 200 11.73 14.10 -1.89
C ALA A 200 11.69 13.19 -0.64
N TRP A 201 11.73 13.82 0.53
CA TRP A 201 11.54 13.17 1.83
C TRP A 201 10.32 13.74 2.54
N LEU A 202 9.58 12.87 3.23
CA LEU A 202 8.50 13.21 4.15
C LEU A 202 8.87 12.69 5.55
N ASN A 203 8.24 13.28 6.57
CA ASN A 203 8.37 12.91 8.00
C ASN A 203 9.77 13.07 8.63
N GLY A 204 10.78 13.55 7.90
CA GLY A 204 12.10 13.88 8.45
C GLY A 204 13.09 14.43 7.41
N GLU A 205 14.37 14.51 7.80
CA GLU A 205 15.46 14.91 6.91
C GLU A 205 15.91 13.76 5.98
N GLU A 206 16.68 14.10 4.94
CA GLU A 206 17.35 13.14 4.08
C GLU A 206 18.37 12.28 4.86
N THR A 207 18.30 10.96 4.70
CA THR A 207 19.28 10.03 5.26
C THR A 207 19.63 8.92 4.27
N THR A 208 20.57 8.05 4.65
CA THR A 208 20.94 6.85 3.89
C THR A 208 21.01 5.66 4.85
N VAL A 209 20.84 4.44 4.32
CA VAL A 209 20.99 3.21 5.11
C VAL A 209 22.36 3.17 5.78
N ALA A 210 23.44 3.48 5.04
CA ALA A 210 24.78 3.50 5.61
C ALA A 210 24.95 4.55 6.73
N LEU A 211 24.22 5.67 6.69
CA LEU A 211 24.24 6.70 7.74
C LEU A 211 23.51 6.26 9.01
N GLU A 212 22.35 5.61 8.90
CA GLU A 212 21.65 5.07 10.07
C GLU A 212 22.45 3.92 10.73
N LEU A 213 23.07 3.05 9.93
CA LEU A 213 24.00 2.03 10.44
C LEU A 213 25.26 2.65 11.05
N ALA A 214 25.69 3.83 10.61
CA ALA A 214 26.77 4.60 11.23
C ALA A 214 26.39 5.21 12.59
N LYS A 215 25.11 5.56 12.81
CA LYS A 215 24.57 5.95 14.12
C LYS A 215 24.41 4.76 15.08
N GLY A 216 24.37 3.53 14.57
CA GLY A 216 24.14 2.31 15.36
C GLY A 216 22.67 1.90 15.45
N ASN A 217 21.89 2.25 14.44
CA ASN A 217 20.52 1.78 14.24
C ASN A 217 20.52 0.48 13.39
N VAL A 218 19.35 -0.11 13.20
CA VAL A 218 19.05 -1.07 12.12
C VAL A 218 17.91 -0.52 11.27
N VAL A 219 17.92 -0.80 9.96
CA VAL A 219 17.01 -0.13 9.01
C VAL A 219 16.05 -1.13 8.39
N LEU A 220 14.74 -0.86 8.48
CA LEU A 220 13.72 -1.59 7.73
C LEU A 220 13.27 -0.73 6.54
N VAL A 221 13.63 -1.16 5.33
CA VAL A 221 13.16 -0.53 4.10
C VAL A 221 11.92 -1.28 3.62
N ASP A 222 10.76 -0.62 3.63
CA ASP A 222 9.51 -1.16 3.08
C ASP A 222 9.15 -0.41 1.78
N PHE A 223 8.90 -1.15 0.71
CA PHE A 223 8.45 -0.60 -0.57
C PHE A 223 6.94 -0.62 -0.66
N TRP A 224 6.31 0.56 -0.78
CA TRP A 224 4.86 0.71 -0.77
C TRP A 224 4.35 1.70 -1.82
N THR A 225 3.04 1.71 -2.04
CA THR A 225 2.28 2.76 -2.73
C THR A 225 0.88 2.79 -2.13
N TYR A 226 0.24 3.96 -2.04
CA TYR A 226 -0.96 4.09 -1.20
C TYR A 226 -2.21 3.40 -1.79
N THR A 227 -2.37 3.32 -3.11
CA THR A 227 -3.55 2.64 -3.70
C THR A 227 -3.45 1.10 -3.70
N CYS A 228 -2.32 0.52 -3.28
CA CYS A 228 -2.14 -0.93 -3.21
C CYS A 228 -2.68 -1.48 -1.88
N ILE A 229 -3.82 -2.18 -1.90
CA ILE A 229 -4.47 -2.68 -0.67
C ILE A 229 -3.56 -3.56 0.21
N ASN A 230 -2.66 -4.33 -0.42
CA ASN A 230 -1.70 -5.19 0.29
C ASN A 230 -0.70 -4.34 1.09
N CYS A 231 -0.35 -3.14 0.60
CA CYS A 231 0.43 -2.16 1.34
C CYS A 231 -0.41 -1.58 2.48
N VAL A 232 -1.62 -1.10 2.20
CA VAL A 232 -2.53 -0.48 3.19
C VAL A 232 -2.74 -1.38 4.42
N ARG A 233 -3.04 -2.68 4.22
CA ARG A 233 -3.17 -3.66 5.33
C ARG A 233 -1.85 -3.95 6.08
N THR A 234 -0.70 -3.59 5.51
CA THR A 234 0.60 -3.70 6.19
C THR A 234 0.96 -2.44 7.00
N LEU A 235 0.51 -1.25 6.60
CA LEU A 235 0.89 0.02 7.24
C LEU A 235 0.66 0.03 8.77
N PRO A 236 -0.46 -0.49 9.33
CA PRO A 236 -0.65 -0.56 10.78
C PRO A 236 0.44 -1.35 11.53
N PHE A 237 0.96 -2.43 10.95
CA PHE A 237 2.07 -3.20 11.54
C PHE A 237 3.38 -2.39 11.50
N LEU A 238 3.64 -1.66 10.41
CA LEU A 238 4.83 -0.81 10.29
C LEU A 238 4.78 0.35 11.29
N THR A 239 3.65 1.07 11.42
CA THR A 239 3.48 2.12 12.42
C THR A 239 3.64 1.59 13.84
N ALA A 240 2.99 0.48 14.19
CA ALA A 240 3.11 -0.13 15.51
C ALA A 240 4.52 -0.66 15.83
N TRP A 241 5.35 -0.99 14.82
CA TRP A 241 6.77 -1.29 15.01
C TRP A 241 7.65 -0.05 15.12
N ASP A 242 7.36 1.04 14.42
CA ASP A 242 8.09 2.30 14.59
C ASP A 242 7.86 2.85 16.01
N GLU A 243 6.61 2.98 16.43
CA GLU A 243 6.24 3.39 17.80
C GLU A 243 6.95 2.54 18.87
N LYS A 244 6.98 1.22 18.70
CA LYS A 244 7.58 0.30 19.68
C LYS A 244 9.11 0.28 19.67
N TYR A 245 9.75 0.41 18.51
CA TYR A 245 11.19 0.12 18.36
C TYR A 245 12.06 1.33 17.95
N ARG A 246 11.51 2.50 17.62
CA ARG A 246 12.30 3.68 17.21
C ARG A 246 13.32 4.13 18.27
N ASP A 247 12.89 4.23 19.52
CA ASP A 247 13.76 4.59 20.66
C ASP A 247 14.79 3.50 21.00
N HIS A 248 14.53 2.26 20.57
CA HIS A 248 15.49 1.15 20.64
C HIS A 248 16.45 1.13 19.43
N GLY A 249 16.27 1.99 18.44
CA GLY A 249 17.14 2.14 17.26
C GLY A 249 16.73 1.31 16.04
N LEU A 250 15.45 0.99 15.89
CA LEU A 250 14.89 0.69 14.57
C LEU A 250 14.68 2.02 13.82
N VAL A 251 14.97 2.04 12.52
CA VAL A 251 14.53 3.12 11.63
C VAL A 251 13.75 2.49 10.48
N ILE A 252 12.45 2.79 10.39
CA ILE A 252 11.65 2.40 9.23
C ILE A 252 11.78 3.49 8.15
N ILE A 253 12.04 3.07 6.92
CA ILE A 253 12.04 3.94 5.74
C ILE A 253 11.05 3.35 4.73
N GLY A 254 9.87 3.96 4.66
CA GLY A 254 8.85 3.65 3.65
C GLY A 254 9.23 4.26 2.31
N VAL A 255 9.79 3.47 1.41
CA VAL A 255 10.07 3.90 0.03
C VAL A 255 8.77 3.85 -0.76
N HIS A 256 8.18 5.02 -0.96
CA HIS A 256 6.98 5.19 -1.77
C HIS A 256 7.37 5.19 -3.25
N THR A 257 7.26 4.02 -3.90
CA THR A 257 7.45 3.88 -5.35
C THR A 257 6.04 3.85 -5.97
N PRO A 258 5.62 4.88 -6.74
CA PRO A 258 4.25 5.02 -7.19
C PRO A 258 3.91 4.07 -8.35
N GLU A 259 2.80 3.37 -8.24
CA GLU A 259 2.30 2.50 -9.30
C GLU A 259 1.67 3.29 -10.47
N PHE A 260 0.92 4.35 -10.16
CA PHE A 260 0.22 5.20 -11.12
C PHE A 260 0.78 6.64 -11.12
N GLU A 261 0.54 7.39 -12.21
CA GLU A 261 1.13 8.73 -12.39
C GLU A 261 0.61 9.74 -11.35
N PHE A 262 -0.65 9.58 -10.89
CA PHE A 262 -1.23 10.46 -9.88
C PHE A 262 -0.60 10.26 -8.48
N GLU A 263 -0.09 9.06 -8.17
CA GLU A 263 0.54 8.76 -6.87
C GLU A 263 1.92 9.45 -6.71
N LYS A 264 2.51 9.97 -7.80
CA LYS A 264 3.73 10.79 -7.75
C LYS A 264 3.54 12.14 -7.05
N ARG A 265 2.29 12.58 -6.85
CA ARG A 265 1.96 13.86 -6.23
C ARG A 265 2.20 13.82 -4.73
N LEU A 266 3.17 14.60 -4.26
CA LEU A 266 3.54 14.69 -2.83
C LEU A 266 2.35 14.97 -1.91
N ASP A 267 1.38 15.78 -2.35
CA ASP A 267 0.19 16.11 -1.55
C ASP A 267 -0.72 14.90 -1.31
N ASN A 268 -0.83 14.00 -2.30
CA ASN A 268 -1.58 12.75 -2.17
C ASN A 268 -0.88 11.81 -1.18
N VAL A 269 0.44 11.64 -1.30
CA VAL A 269 1.23 10.80 -0.37
C VAL A 269 1.18 11.37 1.06
N ARG A 270 1.15 12.71 1.22
CA ARG A 270 0.92 13.36 2.52
C ARG A 270 -0.47 13.08 3.11
N ALA A 271 -1.50 12.99 2.27
CA ALA A 271 -2.85 12.63 2.71
C ALA A 271 -2.88 11.17 3.18
N ALA A 272 -2.39 10.22 2.38
CA ALA A 272 -2.29 8.82 2.76
C ALA A 272 -1.44 8.58 4.02
N ASN A 273 -0.32 9.31 4.18
CA ASN A 273 0.47 9.27 5.41
C ASN A 273 -0.35 9.68 6.64
N ALA A 274 -1.19 10.72 6.51
CA ALA A 274 -2.00 11.23 7.61
C ALA A 274 -3.22 10.33 7.92
N GLU A 275 -3.79 9.68 6.91
CA GLU A 275 -4.89 8.72 7.07
C GLU A 275 -4.41 7.43 7.77
N HIS A 276 -3.31 6.86 7.29
CA HIS A 276 -2.80 5.57 7.76
C HIS A 276 -1.83 5.66 8.95
N GLY A 277 -1.68 6.84 9.56
CA GLY A 277 -0.81 7.04 10.74
C GLY A 277 0.68 6.80 10.46
N VAL A 278 1.16 7.12 9.26
CA VAL A 278 2.57 6.93 8.87
C VAL A 278 3.40 8.12 9.37
N GLU A 279 4.01 7.97 10.55
CA GLU A 279 4.96 8.94 11.13
C GLU A 279 6.44 8.62 10.85
N TYR A 280 6.78 7.40 10.40
CA TYR A 280 8.15 7.03 10.05
C TYR A 280 8.63 7.71 8.75
N LEU A 281 9.94 7.68 8.48
CA LEU A 281 10.53 8.33 7.30
C LEU A 281 9.93 7.78 6.01
N VAL A 282 9.50 8.65 5.11
CA VAL A 282 9.01 8.25 3.78
C VAL A 282 9.86 8.88 2.68
N ALA A 283 10.44 8.04 1.84
CA ALA A 283 11.32 8.41 0.75
C ALA A 283 10.59 8.23 -0.59
N ILE A 284 10.49 9.31 -1.38
CA ILE A 284 9.69 9.33 -2.62
C ILE A 284 10.56 8.87 -3.80
N ASP A 285 10.23 7.73 -4.41
CA ASP A 285 10.99 7.09 -5.50
C ASP A 285 10.18 7.10 -6.82
N ASN A 286 9.75 8.30 -7.25
CA ASN A 286 8.92 8.51 -8.44
C ASN A 286 9.59 8.03 -9.74
N ASP A 287 10.93 8.01 -9.76
CA ASP A 287 11.74 7.52 -10.88
C ASP A 287 12.09 6.02 -10.78
N TYR A 288 11.60 5.29 -9.77
CA TYR A 288 11.88 3.87 -9.49
C TYR A 288 13.39 3.57 -9.36
N ALA A 289 14.20 4.53 -8.91
CA ALA A 289 15.65 4.40 -8.83
C ALA A 289 16.05 3.49 -7.66
N THR A 290 15.49 3.70 -6.48
CA THR A 290 15.72 2.85 -5.30
C THR A 290 15.05 1.49 -5.47
N TRP A 291 13.83 1.44 -6.01
CA TRP A 291 13.14 0.21 -6.40
C TRP A 291 14.00 -0.68 -7.30
N ARG A 292 14.63 -0.13 -8.33
CA ARG A 292 15.51 -0.90 -9.23
C ARG A 292 16.83 -1.31 -8.57
N ALA A 293 17.33 -0.55 -7.60
CA ALA A 293 18.55 -0.88 -6.87
C ALA A 293 18.35 -2.08 -5.93
N PHE A 294 17.20 -2.14 -5.23
CA PHE A 294 16.86 -3.23 -4.31
C PHE A 294 16.20 -4.44 -5.01
N GLN A 295 15.22 -4.19 -5.88
CA GLN A 295 14.35 -5.22 -6.44
C GLN A 295 14.61 -5.55 -7.93
N GLY A 296 15.45 -4.76 -8.62
CA GLY A 296 15.66 -4.90 -10.05
C GLY A 296 14.44 -4.50 -10.88
N ARG A 297 14.16 -5.22 -11.97
CA ARG A 297 13.08 -4.89 -12.93
C ARG A 297 11.73 -5.55 -12.65
N ARG A 298 11.64 -6.38 -11.61
CA ARG A 298 10.44 -7.11 -11.19
C ARG A 298 10.39 -7.10 -9.66
N GLY A 299 10.09 -5.92 -9.12
CA GLY A 299 9.77 -5.77 -7.71
C GLY A 299 8.31 -6.02 -7.42
N PHE A 300 7.96 -5.93 -6.13
CA PHE A 300 6.65 -6.28 -5.58
C PHE A 300 6.24 -5.24 -4.53
N TRP A 301 4.93 -5.06 -4.39
CA TRP A 301 4.29 -4.21 -3.39
C TRP A 301 3.39 -5.07 -2.47
N PRO A 302 3.53 -4.97 -1.13
CA PRO A 302 4.67 -4.40 -0.42
C PRO A 302 5.91 -5.31 -0.50
N ARG A 303 7.08 -4.83 -0.07
CA ARG A 303 8.27 -5.68 0.16
C ARG A 303 9.20 -5.09 1.20
N LYS A 304 9.68 -5.91 2.13
CA LYS A 304 10.48 -5.51 3.29
C LYS A 304 11.91 -6.01 3.18
N PHE A 305 12.87 -5.13 3.39
CA PHE A 305 14.29 -5.48 3.58
C PHE A 305 14.74 -4.97 4.94
N LEU A 306 15.06 -5.88 5.87
CA LEU A 306 15.73 -5.52 7.12
C LEU A 306 17.23 -5.53 6.88
N ILE A 307 17.89 -4.40 7.11
CA ILE A 307 19.30 -4.15 6.76
C ILE A 307 20.09 -3.84 8.03
N GLY A 308 21.27 -4.46 8.14
CA GLY A 308 22.22 -4.17 9.22
C GLY A 308 23.51 -4.97 9.07
N PRO A 309 24.29 -5.09 10.15
CA PRO A 309 25.47 -5.96 10.17
C PRO A 309 25.09 -7.43 9.97
N THR A 310 25.79 -8.12 9.07
CA THR A 310 25.53 -9.50 8.67
C THR A 310 26.49 -10.50 9.33
N ALA A 311 26.10 -11.77 9.36
CA ALA A 311 26.87 -12.84 10.02
C ALA A 311 28.25 -13.14 9.39
N ASP A 312 28.49 -12.71 8.14
CA ASP A 312 29.79 -12.78 7.46
C ASP A 312 30.71 -11.58 7.78
N GLY A 313 30.22 -10.59 8.55
CA GLY A 313 30.98 -9.42 8.97
C GLY A 313 30.96 -8.24 7.99
N SER A 314 30.08 -8.21 7.00
CA SER A 314 29.73 -6.93 6.36
C SER A 314 28.96 -6.05 7.36
N PRO A 315 29.26 -4.74 7.44
CA PRO A 315 28.52 -3.83 8.30
C PRO A 315 27.13 -3.46 7.74
N MET A 316 26.85 -3.78 6.48
CA MET A 316 25.61 -3.42 5.78
C MET A 316 25.25 -4.50 4.75
N GLY A 317 24.23 -5.28 5.07
CA GLY A 317 23.62 -6.26 4.17
C GLY A 317 22.22 -6.64 4.61
N VAL A 318 21.48 -7.29 3.72
CA VAL A 318 20.12 -7.77 4.01
C VAL A 318 20.19 -8.91 5.02
N ARG A 319 19.48 -8.75 6.15
CA ARG A 319 19.29 -9.79 7.18
C ARG A 319 17.98 -10.56 6.97
N TYR A 320 16.95 -9.91 6.44
CA TYR A 320 15.64 -10.48 6.14
C TYR A 320 15.03 -9.78 4.91
N ASP A 321 14.33 -10.54 4.07
CA ASP A 321 13.68 -10.11 2.81
C ASP A 321 12.31 -10.79 2.77
N HIS A 322 11.22 -10.02 2.95
CA HIS A 322 9.85 -10.54 2.90
C HIS A 322 9.09 -9.96 1.72
N LEU A 323 8.43 -10.84 0.97
CA LEU A 323 7.81 -10.56 -0.32
C LEU A 323 6.28 -10.50 -0.21
N GLY A 324 5.71 -9.32 -0.38
CA GLY A 324 4.27 -9.08 -0.26
C GLY A 324 3.83 -8.82 1.17
N GLU A 325 2.60 -9.27 1.44
CA GLU A 325 1.85 -9.08 2.68
C GLU A 325 1.75 -10.40 3.45
N GLY A 326 2.21 -10.40 4.70
CA GLY A 326 2.20 -11.55 5.60
C GLY A 326 3.34 -11.51 6.63
N ASP A 327 3.60 -12.67 7.24
CA ASP A 327 4.73 -12.98 8.12
C ASP A 327 5.07 -11.92 9.18
N TYR A 328 4.06 -11.25 9.73
CA TYR A 328 4.25 -10.14 10.67
C TYR A 328 5.00 -10.58 11.94
N GLU A 329 4.65 -11.71 12.54
CA GLU A 329 5.34 -12.25 13.72
C GLU A 329 6.82 -12.57 13.43
N GLU A 330 7.13 -13.21 12.29
CA GLU A 330 8.51 -13.51 11.87
C GLU A 330 9.28 -12.22 11.55
N THR A 331 8.63 -11.23 10.93
CA THR A 331 9.23 -9.90 10.69
C THR A 331 9.62 -9.24 12.02
N GLU A 332 8.77 -9.30 13.04
CA GLU A 332 9.09 -8.79 14.37
C GLU A 332 10.21 -9.60 15.05
N VAL A 333 10.25 -10.94 14.91
CA VAL A 333 11.38 -11.77 15.38
C VAL A 333 12.70 -11.30 14.76
N GLN A 334 12.72 -11.04 13.45
CA GLN A 334 13.92 -10.60 12.74
C GLN A 334 14.34 -9.17 13.12
N ILE A 335 13.38 -8.25 13.30
CA ILE A 335 13.61 -6.89 13.82
C ILE A 335 14.34 -6.97 15.17
N ARG A 336 13.79 -7.74 16.12
CA ARG A 336 14.36 -7.92 17.46
C ARG A 336 15.76 -8.54 17.41
N ALA A 337 15.93 -9.60 16.63
CA ALA A 337 17.22 -10.26 16.45
C ALA A 337 18.28 -9.37 15.76
N ALA A 338 17.88 -8.37 14.98
CA ALA A 338 18.78 -7.36 14.42
C ALA A 338 19.20 -6.30 15.45
N LEU A 339 18.24 -5.80 16.24
CA LEU A 339 18.47 -4.85 17.34
C LEU A 339 19.39 -5.44 18.42
N GLU A 340 19.10 -6.66 18.89
CA GLU A 340 19.92 -7.37 19.88
C GLU A 340 21.34 -7.64 19.33
N ALA A 341 21.47 -7.95 18.03
CA ALA A 341 22.77 -8.15 17.38
C ALA A 341 23.62 -6.87 17.23
N VAL A 342 23.04 -5.67 17.36
CA VAL A 342 23.78 -4.40 17.50
C VAL A 342 23.86 -3.89 18.94
N GLY A 343 23.50 -4.73 19.92
CA GLY A 343 23.69 -4.49 21.35
C GLY A 343 22.57 -3.71 22.04
N LYS A 344 21.37 -3.65 21.45
CA LYS A 344 20.19 -3.03 22.09
C LYS A 344 19.56 -4.02 23.08
N ASP A 345 19.07 -3.52 24.21
CA ASP A 345 18.29 -4.31 25.17
C ASP A 345 16.79 -4.20 24.84
N LEU A 346 16.15 -5.36 24.67
CA LEU A 346 14.71 -5.51 24.42
C LEU A 346 14.01 -6.37 25.49
N SER A 347 14.68 -6.65 26.61
CA SER A 347 14.17 -7.52 27.69
C SER A 347 12.85 -7.03 28.32
N ASN A 348 12.61 -5.72 28.28
CA ASN A 348 11.39 -5.08 28.79
C ASN A 348 10.39 -4.71 27.67
N VAL A 349 10.70 -5.00 26.40
CA VAL A 349 9.85 -4.66 25.24
C VAL A 349 9.02 -5.89 24.84
N PRO A 350 7.68 -5.84 24.91
CA PRO A 350 6.83 -6.99 24.59
C PRO A 350 6.83 -7.32 23.09
N PHE A 351 6.80 -8.63 22.79
CA PHE A 351 6.62 -9.15 21.43
C PHE A 351 5.14 -9.10 21.00
N GLY A 352 4.88 -8.85 19.72
CA GLY A 352 3.55 -8.77 19.14
C GLY A 352 2.94 -7.38 19.27
N VAL A 353 2.20 -6.93 18.25
CA VAL A 353 1.51 -5.63 18.20
C VAL A 353 0.01 -5.83 18.34
N ASP A 354 -0.71 -4.81 18.83
CA ASP A 354 -2.18 -4.84 18.95
C ASP A 354 -2.85 -4.50 17.61
N VAL A 355 -2.49 -5.27 16.58
CA VAL A 355 -3.01 -5.19 15.21
C VAL A 355 -3.52 -6.58 14.84
N PRO A 356 -4.80 -6.74 14.44
CA PRO A 356 -5.34 -8.04 14.08
C PRO A 356 -4.54 -8.68 12.93
N VAL A 357 -3.89 -9.82 13.18
CA VAL A 357 -3.25 -10.63 12.13
C VAL A 357 -4.37 -11.28 11.31
N PRO A 358 -4.55 -10.92 10.03
CA PRO A 358 -5.72 -11.35 9.28
C PRO A 358 -5.49 -12.78 8.74
N ASP A 359 -6.40 -13.71 9.05
CA ASP A 359 -6.28 -15.11 8.64
C ASP A 359 -6.85 -15.32 7.22
N ARG A 360 -6.17 -16.09 6.35
CA ARG A 360 -6.59 -16.27 4.95
C ARG A 360 -7.48 -17.48 4.78
N SER A 361 -8.62 -17.30 4.11
CA SER A 361 -9.50 -18.40 3.71
C SER A 361 -8.74 -19.51 2.99
N ASP A 362 -8.71 -20.71 3.58
CA ASP A 362 -8.15 -21.92 2.95
C ASP A 362 -8.75 -22.15 1.55
N VAL A 363 -10.04 -21.86 1.38
CA VAL A 363 -10.81 -22.03 0.14
C VAL A 363 -10.31 -21.10 -0.97
N ALA A 364 -9.77 -19.93 -0.64
CA ALA A 364 -9.37 -18.93 -1.63
C ALA A 364 -8.04 -19.25 -2.35
N ARG A 365 -7.22 -20.18 -1.82
CA ARG A 365 -5.87 -20.45 -2.33
C ARG A 365 -5.91 -20.96 -3.77
N GLY A 366 -5.45 -20.11 -4.70
CA GLY A 366 -5.39 -20.42 -6.14
C GLY A 366 -6.69 -20.20 -6.91
N VAL A 367 -7.76 -19.70 -6.27
CA VAL A 367 -9.05 -19.41 -6.91
C VAL A 367 -9.55 -17.98 -6.73
N GLN A 368 -8.94 -17.18 -5.84
CA GLN A 368 -9.20 -15.73 -5.76
C GLN A 368 -8.95 -15.06 -7.12
N THR A 369 -9.75 -14.04 -7.46
CA THR A 369 -9.43 -13.19 -8.61
C THR A 369 -8.07 -12.53 -8.43
N ARG A 370 -7.21 -12.64 -9.45
CA ARG A 370 -5.95 -11.87 -9.53
C ARG A 370 -6.26 -10.37 -9.66
N GLU A 371 -5.32 -9.51 -9.26
CA GLU A 371 -5.39 -8.08 -9.58
C GLU A 371 -5.55 -7.85 -11.10
N LEU A 372 -6.55 -7.02 -11.47
CA LEU A 372 -6.94 -6.76 -12.86
C LEU A 372 -6.71 -5.28 -13.20
N TYR A 373 -5.85 -4.99 -14.19
CA TYR A 373 -5.59 -3.61 -14.62
C TYR A 373 -6.50 -3.18 -15.78
N GLY A 374 -6.96 -1.94 -15.75
CA GLY A 374 -7.66 -1.28 -16.86
C GLY A 374 -6.72 -0.74 -17.93
N GLY A 375 -5.54 -0.25 -17.52
CA GLY A 375 -4.58 0.45 -18.37
C GLY A 375 -3.80 -0.39 -19.38
N TRP A 376 -3.58 0.18 -20.57
CA TRP A 376 -2.90 -0.46 -21.70
C TRP A 376 -1.50 -1.00 -21.34
N SER A 377 -0.70 -0.22 -20.60
CA SER A 377 0.70 -0.58 -20.30
C SER A 377 0.83 -1.79 -19.37
N ARG A 378 -0.22 -2.14 -18.62
CA ARG A 378 -0.26 -3.30 -17.71
C ARG A 378 -1.30 -4.35 -18.11
N ASN A 379 -2.04 -4.20 -19.22
CA ASN A 379 -3.20 -5.06 -19.49
C ASN A 379 -2.88 -6.57 -19.65
N VAL A 380 -1.63 -6.95 -19.94
CA VAL A 380 -1.23 -8.37 -20.11
C VAL A 380 -0.39 -8.84 -18.93
N GLY A 381 -1.05 -9.47 -17.96
CA GLY A 381 -0.43 -10.11 -16.80
C GLY A 381 0.05 -11.55 -17.06
N GLY A 382 0.63 -12.18 -16.04
CA GLY A 382 1.17 -13.55 -16.13
C GLY A 382 0.15 -14.65 -16.46
N GLY A 383 -1.14 -14.39 -16.22
CA GLY A 383 -2.27 -15.25 -16.60
C GLY A 383 -2.92 -14.91 -17.95
N GLY A 384 -2.32 -14.01 -18.75
CA GLY A 384 -2.92 -13.49 -19.99
C GLY A 384 -3.53 -12.09 -19.82
N PRO A 385 -4.27 -11.59 -20.84
CA PRO A 385 -4.87 -10.26 -20.83
C PRO A 385 -5.90 -10.09 -19.71
N TYR A 386 -6.18 -8.84 -19.31
CA TYR A 386 -7.26 -8.50 -18.40
C TYR A 386 -8.53 -8.07 -19.14
N ALA A 387 -8.39 -7.41 -20.30
CA ALA A 387 -9.51 -7.16 -21.21
C ALA A 387 -9.94 -8.45 -21.95
N GLY A 388 -11.23 -8.76 -21.94
CA GLY A 388 -11.80 -9.96 -22.57
C GLY A 388 -12.17 -9.81 -24.05
N GLN A 389 -12.23 -8.57 -24.55
CA GLN A 389 -12.58 -8.24 -25.93
C GLN A 389 -11.31 -7.93 -26.72
N GLU A 390 -11.07 -8.59 -27.86
CA GLU A 390 -9.91 -8.33 -28.72
C GLU A 390 -9.91 -6.88 -29.25
N GLU A 391 -11.11 -6.30 -29.39
CA GLU A 391 -11.39 -4.90 -29.72
C GLU A 391 -10.56 -3.91 -28.90
N TYR A 392 -10.30 -4.20 -27.62
CA TYR A 392 -9.45 -3.36 -26.77
C TYR A 392 -8.05 -3.21 -27.35
N PHE A 393 -7.45 -4.32 -27.79
CA PHE A 393 -6.12 -4.36 -28.39
C PHE A 393 -6.11 -3.91 -29.85
N LEU A 394 -7.22 -4.09 -30.57
CA LEU A 394 -7.35 -3.78 -32.00
C LEU A 394 -7.70 -2.31 -32.28
N ALA A 395 -8.46 -1.65 -31.39
CA ALA A 395 -8.72 -0.20 -31.45
C ALA A 395 -7.46 0.61 -31.14
N GLY A 396 -6.71 0.17 -30.12
CA GLY A 396 -5.42 0.73 -29.73
C GLY A 396 -5.48 1.88 -28.73
N LEU A 397 -4.33 2.16 -28.12
CA LEU A 397 -4.15 3.21 -27.11
C LEU A 397 -4.65 4.59 -27.61
N GLY A 398 -5.56 5.19 -26.84
CA GLY A 398 -6.14 6.51 -27.09
C GLY A 398 -7.34 6.51 -28.06
N ALA A 399 -7.71 5.38 -28.64
CA ALA A 399 -8.89 5.27 -29.49
C ALA A 399 -10.17 5.08 -28.67
N GLU A 400 -11.22 5.82 -29.03
CA GLU A 400 -12.59 5.59 -28.55
C GLU A 400 -13.24 4.49 -29.37
N TYR A 401 -13.81 3.50 -28.70
CA TYR A 401 -14.44 2.34 -29.32
C TYR A 401 -15.78 2.03 -28.64
N LEU A 402 -16.77 1.63 -29.44
CA LEU A 402 -18.10 1.23 -28.98
C LEU A 402 -18.11 -0.29 -28.78
N TYR A 403 -17.77 -0.72 -27.57
CA TYR A 403 -17.74 -2.11 -27.17
C TYR A 403 -19.16 -2.69 -27.11
N ARG A 404 -19.24 -4.00 -27.33
CA ARG A 404 -20.43 -4.81 -27.05
C ARG A 404 -20.02 -5.95 -26.13
N ASP A 405 -20.69 -6.03 -25.00
CA ASP A 405 -20.42 -7.05 -23.99
C ASP A 405 -20.81 -8.45 -24.49
N VAL A 406 -20.29 -9.47 -23.83
CA VAL A 406 -20.60 -10.88 -24.09
C VAL A 406 -21.82 -11.33 -23.29
N ASP A 407 -22.46 -12.42 -23.72
CA ASP A 407 -23.49 -13.06 -22.90
C ASP A 407 -22.89 -13.50 -21.54
N PRO A 408 -23.60 -13.37 -20.41
CA PRO A 408 -23.03 -13.61 -19.08
C PRO A 408 -22.40 -15.00 -18.88
N GLU A 409 -22.92 -16.01 -19.58
CA GLU A 409 -22.42 -17.39 -19.55
C GLU A 409 -21.07 -17.60 -20.26
N ASP A 410 -20.63 -16.64 -21.10
CA ASP A 410 -19.32 -16.64 -21.77
C ASP A 410 -18.23 -15.83 -20.99
N ARG A 411 -18.58 -15.14 -19.89
CA ARG A 411 -17.61 -14.33 -19.14
C ARG A 411 -16.58 -15.19 -18.39
N LEU A 412 -15.30 -14.96 -18.68
CA LEU A 412 -14.19 -15.67 -18.05
C LEU A 412 -13.80 -15.06 -16.70
N HIS A 413 -13.46 -15.91 -15.73
CA HIS A 413 -12.86 -15.48 -14.47
C HIS A 413 -11.46 -14.89 -14.69
N ASN A 414 -11.10 -13.86 -13.92
CA ASN A 414 -9.87 -13.06 -14.06
C ASN A 414 -9.79 -12.19 -15.33
N VAL A 415 -10.93 -11.83 -15.90
CA VAL A 415 -11.09 -11.02 -17.12
C VAL A 415 -12.25 -10.03 -16.91
N TRP A 416 -12.15 -8.83 -17.48
CA TRP A 416 -13.21 -7.83 -17.53
C TRP A 416 -13.69 -7.55 -18.96
N TYR A 417 -14.93 -7.11 -19.09
CA TYR A 417 -15.65 -6.86 -20.33
C TYR A 417 -16.37 -5.51 -20.28
N LEU A 418 -16.67 -4.92 -21.43
CA LEU A 418 -17.28 -3.58 -21.55
C LEU A 418 -18.53 -3.60 -22.44
N GLU A 419 -19.58 -2.91 -22.01
CA GLU A 419 -20.63 -2.39 -22.89
C GLU A 419 -20.45 -0.88 -23.03
N GLY A 420 -20.62 -0.35 -24.24
CA GLY A 420 -20.68 1.10 -24.47
C GLY A 420 -19.39 1.74 -24.98
N LEU A 421 -19.27 3.06 -24.85
CA LEU A 421 -18.18 3.84 -25.44
C LEU A 421 -17.04 4.06 -24.44
N TRP A 422 -15.88 3.43 -24.70
CA TRP A 422 -14.71 3.49 -23.83
C TRP A 422 -13.43 3.78 -24.62
N ARG A 423 -12.41 4.30 -23.93
CA ARG A 423 -11.10 4.67 -24.47
C ARG A 423 -9.99 4.04 -23.64
N ALA A 424 -9.17 3.20 -24.25
CA ALA A 424 -7.99 2.62 -23.58
C ALA A 424 -6.94 3.71 -23.37
N GLU A 425 -6.51 3.95 -22.13
CA GLU A 425 -5.47 4.90 -21.77
C GLU A 425 -4.24 4.16 -21.21
N ASN A 426 -3.13 4.87 -20.96
CA ASN A 426 -1.87 4.20 -20.64
C ASN A 426 -1.91 3.43 -19.30
N GLN A 427 -2.62 3.98 -18.32
CA GLN A 427 -2.75 3.43 -16.95
C GLN A 427 -4.19 3.09 -16.54
N ALA A 428 -5.20 3.54 -17.29
CA ALA A 428 -6.61 3.28 -17.02
C ALA A 428 -7.38 2.88 -18.29
N ILE A 429 -8.62 2.39 -18.10
CA ILE A 429 -9.67 2.36 -19.12
C ILE A 429 -10.67 3.46 -18.77
N ALA A 430 -10.91 4.38 -19.71
CA ALA A 430 -11.72 5.57 -19.50
C ALA A 430 -13.09 5.44 -20.17
N HIS A 431 -14.16 5.81 -19.47
CA HIS A 431 -15.49 5.94 -20.03
C HIS A 431 -15.55 7.19 -20.91
N ALA A 432 -16.00 7.07 -22.16
CA ALA A 432 -15.80 8.11 -23.17
C ALA A 432 -17.05 8.96 -23.46
N ARG A 433 -18.11 8.86 -22.65
CA ARG A 433 -19.31 9.70 -22.77
C ARG A 433 -20.09 9.87 -21.47
N THR A 434 -20.91 10.92 -21.41
CA THR A 434 -22.02 11.01 -20.45
C THR A 434 -23.15 10.06 -20.90
N THR A 435 -23.79 9.37 -19.95
CA THR A 435 -24.96 8.50 -20.18
C THR A 435 -26.16 8.95 -19.36
N GLU A 436 -27.39 8.71 -19.84
CA GLU A 436 -28.61 9.12 -19.13
C GLU A 436 -29.19 8.01 -18.24
N HIS A 437 -28.92 6.74 -18.55
CA HIS A 437 -29.59 5.58 -17.93
C HIS A 437 -28.62 4.51 -17.44
N LEU A 438 -27.33 4.84 -17.30
CA LEU A 438 -26.24 3.92 -16.91
C LEU A 438 -26.04 2.75 -17.89
N GLU A 439 -26.37 2.98 -19.17
CA GLU A 439 -26.33 1.97 -20.22
C GLU A 439 -24.92 1.48 -20.61
N ASP A 440 -23.87 2.20 -20.19
CA ASP A 440 -22.47 1.84 -20.41
C ASP A 440 -21.86 1.36 -19.08
N TYR A 441 -21.18 0.21 -19.13
CA TYR A 441 -20.66 -0.45 -17.93
C TYR A 441 -19.45 -1.34 -18.21
N MET A 442 -18.70 -1.63 -17.15
CA MET A 442 -17.74 -2.73 -17.09
C MET A 442 -18.34 -3.89 -16.29
N ALA A 443 -18.17 -5.12 -16.76
CA ALA A 443 -18.59 -6.35 -16.08
C ALA A 443 -17.42 -7.34 -15.90
N MET A 444 -17.42 -8.10 -14.79
CA MET A 444 -16.46 -9.18 -14.55
C MET A 444 -16.97 -10.21 -13.54
N ILE A 445 -16.46 -11.45 -13.63
CA ILE A 445 -16.66 -12.46 -12.58
C ILE A 445 -15.60 -12.29 -11.49
N VAL A 446 -16.04 -12.12 -10.25
CA VAL A 446 -15.19 -11.97 -9.06
C VAL A 446 -15.26 -13.22 -8.16
N ARG A 447 -14.14 -13.56 -7.53
CA ARG A 447 -13.99 -14.60 -6.50
C ARG A 447 -13.17 -14.02 -5.36
N ALA A 448 -13.83 -13.59 -4.28
CA ALA A 448 -13.19 -12.83 -3.20
C ALA A 448 -14.01 -12.82 -1.90
N ARG A 449 -13.42 -12.29 -0.83
CA ARG A 449 -14.17 -11.69 0.29
C ARG A 449 -14.30 -10.18 0.15
N THR A 450 -13.23 -9.47 -0.24
CA THR A 450 -13.29 -8.03 -0.53
C THR A 450 -13.02 -7.72 -1.99
N VAL A 451 -13.68 -6.68 -2.48
CA VAL A 451 -13.53 -6.17 -3.85
C VAL A 451 -13.33 -4.67 -3.78
N ASN A 452 -12.20 -4.20 -4.29
CA ASN A 452 -11.82 -2.79 -4.27
C ASN A 452 -11.42 -2.32 -5.68
N VAL A 453 -11.55 -1.02 -5.95
CA VAL A 453 -11.24 -0.42 -7.26
C VAL A 453 -10.45 0.88 -7.11
N VAL A 454 -9.41 1.05 -7.92
CA VAL A 454 -8.61 2.28 -7.97
C VAL A 454 -9.21 3.23 -9.01
N LEU A 455 -9.64 4.41 -8.55
CA LEU A 455 -10.32 5.44 -9.33
C LEU A 455 -9.70 6.83 -9.08
N THR A 456 -9.98 7.78 -9.97
CA THR A 456 -9.51 9.17 -9.86
C THR A 456 -10.66 10.16 -10.00
N VAL A 457 -10.69 11.19 -9.17
CA VAL A 457 -11.55 12.38 -9.36
C VAL A 457 -11.34 12.98 -10.75
N ALA A 458 -12.33 13.71 -11.26
CA ALA A 458 -12.27 14.37 -12.56
C ALA A 458 -11.08 15.34 -12.67
N GLU A 459 -10.63 15.61 -13.90
CA GLU A 459 -9.50 16.52 -14.17
C GLU A 459 -9.77 17.98 -13.72
N ASP A 460 -11.04 18.37 -13.58
CA ASP A 460 -11.48 19.66 -13.05
C ASP A 460 -11.74 19.65 -11.52
N GLY A 461 -11.47 18.51 -10.86
CA GLY A 461 -11.69 18.28 -9.44
C GLY A 461 -13.17 18.11 -9.04
N GLN A 462 -14.11 18.00 -9.99
CA GLN A 462 -15.50 17.73 -9.64
C GLN A 462 -15.72 16.25 -9.30
N PRO A 463 -16.51 15.95 -8.25
CA PRO A 463 -16.80 14.58 -7.89
C PRO A 463 -17.91 13.99 -8.76
N TYR A 464 -17.87 12.69 -9.01
CA TYR A 464 -18.87 11.95 -9.79
C TYR A 464 -19.26 10.63 -9.13
N ASP A 465 -20.33 10.00 -9.61
CA ASP A 465 -20.86 8.74 -9.04
C ASP A 465 -20.55 7.54 -9.94
N VAL A 466 -20.10 6.44 -9.33
CA VAL A 466 -19.91 5.15 -9.98
C VAL A 466 -20.87 4.16 -9.35
N TYR A 467 -21.87 3.73 -10.12
CA TYR A 467 -22.94 2.85 -9.70
C TYR A 467 -22.47 1.39 -9.74
N ILE A 468 -22.73 0.65 -8.68
CA ILE A 468 -22.21 -0.70 -8.46
C ILE A 468 -23.36 -1.69 -8.36
N GLN A 469 -23.31 -2.78 -9.12
CA GLN A 469 -24.25 -3.91 -9.03
C GLN A 469 -23.49 -5.22 -8.78
N PHE A 470 -24.11 -6.16 -8.08
CA PHE A 470 -23.61 -7.51 -7.86
C PHE A 470 -24.70 -8.54 -8.17
N ASN A 471 -24.42 -9.47 -9.09
CA ASN A 471 -25.40 -10.43 -9.64
C ASN A 471 -26.69 -9.75 -10.17
N ASP A 472 -26.52 -8.65 -10.93
CA ASP A 472 -27.57 -7.75 -11.45
C ASP A 472 -28.42 -6.99 -10.42
N ASP A 473 -28.36 -7.33 -9.12
CA ASP A 473 -28.97 -6.55 -8.05
C ASP A 473 -28.06 -5.38 -7.59
N TRP A 474 -28.67 -4.36 -6.97
CA TRP A 474 -27.92 -3.33 -6.25
C TRP A 474 -27.29 -3.91 -4.97
N VAL A 475 -26.07 -3.50 -4.65
CA VAL A 475 -25.32 -3.94 -3.45
C VAL A 475 -26.17 -3.68 -2.20
N GLN A 476 -26.33 -4.70 -1.36
CA GLN A 476 -27.12 -4.60 -0.14
C GLN A 476 -26.24 -4.26 1.08
N PRO A 477 -26.77 -3.62 2.13
CA PRO A 477 -25.97 -3.13 3.26
C PRO A 477 -25.24 -4.19 4.09
N ASP A 478 -25.61 -5.47 3.94
CA ASP A 478 -25.01 -6.62 4.61
C ASP A 478 -23.71 -7.11 3.96
N PHE A 479 -23.43 -6.74 2.71
CA PHE A 479 -22.16 -7.02 2.03
C PHE A 479 -21.51 -5.81 1.34
N ALA A 480 -21.95 -4.61 1.71
CA ALA A 480 -21.42 -3.35 1.20
C ALA A 480 -20.01 -3.06 1.73
N GLY A 481 -19.10 -2.66 0.84
CA GLY A 481 -17.82 -2.07 1.22
C GLY A 481 -18.00 -0.65 1.77
N GLU A 482 -17.02 -0.19 2.55
CA GLU A 482 -17.02 1.10 3.27
C GLU A 482 -17.43 2.32 2.42
N HIS A 483 -17.11 2.32 1.13
CA HIS A 483 -17.32 3.48 0.25
C HIS A 483 -18.70 3.48 -0.45
N ILE A 484 -19.50 2.42 -0.26
CA ILE A 484 -20.84 2.31 -0.85
C ILE A 484 -21.83 3.24 -0.15
N GLN A 485 -22.55 3.99 -0.97
CA GLN A 485 -23.68 4.84 -0.62
C GLN A 485 -24.89 4.41 -1.44
N TRP A 486 -26.10 4.80 -1.01
CA TRP A 486 -27.34 4.52 -1.74
C TRP A 486 -28.07 5.81 -2.07
N ASP A 487 -28.57 5.92 -3.29
CA ASP A 487 -29.35 7.09 -3.71
C ASP A 487 -30.82 7.01 -3.24
N SER A 488 -31.61 8.03 -3.56
CA SER A 488 -33.04 8.08 -3.17
C SER A 488 -33.94 7.05 -3.88
N GLN A 489 -33.38 6.24 -4.79
CA GLN A 489 -34.04 5.11 -5.45
C GLN A 489 -33.53 3.76 -4.93
N GLY A 490 -32.57 3.75 -3.99
CA GLY A 490 -31.95 2.54 -3.46
C GLY A 490 -30.83 1.97 -4.33
N ARG A 491 -30.34 2.74 -5.32
CA ARG A 491 -29.23 2.31 -6.19
C ARG A 491 -27.90 2.55 -5.48
N SER A 492 -27.08 1.50 -5.37
CA SER A 492 -25.76 1.57 -4.75
C SER A 492 -24.72 2.23 -5.67
N PHE A 493 -23.93 3.15 -5.11
CA PHE A 493 -22.89 3.87 -5.82
C PHE A 493 -21.71 4.22 -4.90
N VAL A 494 -20.56 4.52 -5.50
CA VAL A 494 -19.42 5.17 -4.85
C VAL A 494 -19.32 6.61 -5.36
N ARG A 495 -19.17 7.54 -4.42
CA ARG A 495 -18.83 8.94 -4.69
C ARG A 495 -17.32 9.05 -4.90
N VAL A 496 -16.87 9.32 -6.12
CA VAL A 496 -15.45 9.53 -6.43
C VAL A 496 -15.13 11.02 -6.27
N ASN A 497 -14.41 11.38 -5.22
CA ASN A 497 -14.01 12.76 -4.89
C ASN A 497 -12.49 12.95 -4.75
N GLU A 498 -11.70 11.87 -4.80
CA GLU A 498 -10.24 11.89 -4.73
C GLU A 498 -9.59 10.78 -5.61
N ASN A 499 -8.28 10.57 -5.47
CA ASN A 499 -7.50 9.66 -6.33
C ASN A 499 -6.99 8.48 -5.52
N ASP A 500 -7.82 7.45 -5.36
CA ASP A 500 -7.60 6.41 -4.34
C ASP A 500 -8.28 5.05 -4.65
N LEU A 501 -8.12 4.13 -3.70
CA LEU A 501 -8.70 2.79 -3.65
C LEU A 501 -10.05 2.77 -2.91
N PHE A 502 -11.14 2.64 -3.66
CA PHE A 502 -12.49 2.59 -3.12
C PHE A 502 -12.92 1.14 -2.81
N ARG A 503 -13.33 0.88 -1.56
CA ARG A 503 -13.81 -0.43 -1.09
C ARG A 503 -15.28 -0.66 -1.49
N LEU A 504 -15.55 -1.62 -2.38
CA LEU A 504 -16.87 -1.84 -2.99
C LEU A 504 -17.72 -2.90 -2.28
N LEU A 505 -17.12 -4.05 -1.96
CA LEU A 505 -17.85 -5.22 -1.44
C LEU A 505 -17.06 -5.86 -0.31
N PHE A 506 -17.76 -6.37 0.70
CA PHE A 506 -17.22 -7.18 1.77
C PHE A 506 -18.18 -8.34 2.09
N PHE A 507 -17.73 -9.57 1.88
CA PHE A 507 -18.50 -10.79 2.13
C PHE A 507 -17.97 -11.53 3.36
N GLU A 508 -18.89 -11.95 4.26
CA GLU A 508 -18.55 -12.81 5.41
C GLU A 508 -17.93 -14.14 4.96
N ASP A 509 -18.43 -14.72 3.86
CA ASP A 509 -17.89 -15.92 3.22
C ASP A 509 -17.21 -15.61 1.87
N PHE A 510 -16.22 -16.42 1.51
CA PHE A 510 -15.53 -16.29 0.23
C PHE A 510 -16.49 -16.60 -0.92
N SER A 511 -16.87 -15.55 -1.66
CA SER A 511 -18.01 -15.55 -2.58
C SER A 511 -17.57 -15.48 -4.04
N GLU A 512 -18.43 -16.00 -4.92
CA GLU A 512 -18.34 -15.85 -6.37
C GLU A 512 -19.58 -15.15 -6.91
N GLY A 513 -19.40 -14.26 -7.89
CA GLY A 513 -20.51 -13.61 -8.58
C GLY A 513 -20.05 -12.59 -9.61
N GLU A 514 -21.02 -11.91 -10.20
CA GLU A 514 -20.82 -10.91 -11.24
C GLU A 514 -20.80 -9.51 -10.66
N LEU A 515 -19.71 -8.78 -10.86
CA LEU A 515 -19.58 -7.36 -10.53
C LEU A 515 -19.84 -6.53 -11.80
N LYS A 516 -20.68 -5.48 -11.67
CA LYS A 516 -20.91 -4.46 -12.71
C LYS A 516 -20.65 -3.06 -12.16
N LEU A 517 -19.97 -2.21 -12.94
CA LEU A 517 -19.73 -0.80 -12.65
C LEU A 517 -20.19 0.06 -13.81
N SER A 518 -21.09 1.01 -13.55
CA SER A 518 -21.58 2.00 -14.52
C SER A 518 -21.32 3.43 -14.03
N SER A 519 -21.26 4.40 -14.93
CA SER A 519 -21.32 5.82 -14.53
C SER A 519 -22.03 6.66 -15.58
N ASN A 520 -22.64 7.75 -15.11
CA ASN A 520 -23.16 8.81 -15.96
C ASN A 520 -22.08 9.85 -16.36
N SER A 521 -20.84 9.71 -15.88
CA SER A 521 -19.74 10.66 -16.14
C SER A 521 -18.74 10.14 -17.17
N ASP A 522 -18.30 11.01 -18.08
CA ASP A 522 -17.14 10.79 -18.98
C ASP A 522 -15.78 10.98 -18.27
N GLN A 523 -15.79 11.20 -16.96
CA GLN A 523 -14.58 11.31 -16.14
C GLN A 523 -14.17 9.99 -15.47
N LEU A 524 -15.01 8.96 -15.53
CA LEU A 524 -14.71 7.63 -14.99
C LEU A 524 -13.46 7.04 -15.67
N ARG A 525 -12.39 6.93 -14.88
CA ARG A 525 -11.14 6.25 -15.24
C ARG A 525 -10.89 5.12 -14.25
N ILE A 526 -10.84 3.88 -14.74
CA ILE A 526 -10.65 2.67 -13.93
C ILE A 526 -9.21 2.19 -14.10
N PHE A 527 -8.42 2.20 -13.02
CA PHE A 527 -7.00 1.88 -13.06
C PHE A 527 -6.72 0.40 -12.77
N ALA A 528 -7.22 -0.11 -11.65
CA ALA A 528 -7.10 -1.52 -11.26
C ALA A 528 -8.25 -1.97 -10.34
N PHE A 529 -8.47 -3.28 -10.25
CA PHE A 529 -9.25 -3.94 -9.21
C PHE A 529 -8.36 -4.83 -8.36
N THR A 530 -8.52 -4.73 -7.03
CA THR A 530 -7.82 -5.58 -6.06
C THR A 530 -8.83 -6.37 -5.23
N PHE A 531 -8.37 -7.50 -4.68
CA PHE A 531 -9.24 -8.52 -4.08
C PHE A 531 -8.60 -9.10 -2.83
N GLY A 532 -9.39 -9.29 -1.77
CA GLY A 532 -8.97 -9.96 -0.53
C GLY A 532 -9.68 -11.29 -0.30
N SER A 533 -9.13 -12.09 0.62
CA SER A 533 -9.65 -13.41 1.03
C SER A 533 -9.61 -13.64 2.55
N TYR A 534 -9.35 -12.58 3.31
CA TYR A 534 -9.16 -12.62 4.75
C TYR A 534 -10.45 -12.82 5.53
N ILE A 535 -10.40 -13.62 6.59
CA ILE A 535 -11.50 -13.87 7.53
C ILE A 535 -11.71 -12.61 8.37
N GLY A 536 -12.94 -12.12 8.44
CA GLY A 536 -13.31 -10.94 9.25
C GLY A 536 -13.28 -9.61 8.49
N GLY A 537 -12.54 -9.49 7.37
CA GLY A 537 -12.51 -8.28 6.54
C GLY A 537 -11.10 -7.84 6.13
N GLU A 538 -10.95 -6.53 5.94
CA GLU A 538 -9.68 -5.81 5.75
C GLU A 538 -9.34 -4.98 6.99
#